data_AF-A0A351KEE6-F1
#
_entry.id   AF-A0A351KEE6-F1
#
_cell.length_a   1.000
_cell.length_b   1.000
_cell.length_c   1.000
_cell.angle_alpha   90.00
_cell.angle_beta   90.00
_cell.angle_gamma   90.00
#
_symmetry.space_group_name_H-M   'P 1'
#
loop_
_entity.id
_entity.type
_entity.pdbx_description
1 polymer ?
#
loop_
_entity_poly.entity_id
_entity_poly.type
_entity_poly.pdbx_seq_one_letter_code
_entity_poly.pdbx_strand_id
1 'polypeptide(L)' 'FENVIDGYNGFLCGEKDTEDFYKAVEKLILNEDLRKAFAKNGLRHAKGKSWDRIFDKLMESYEEVIEECEVRERKIIST' A
#
# COMPACT_ATOMS: atom_id res chain seq x y z
N PHE A 1 4.80 6.36 -4.65
CA PHE A 1 3.68 6.94 -3.85
C PHE A 1 2.77 5.83 -3.31
N GLU A 2 3.30 4.91 -2.51
CA GLU A 2 2.53 3.71 -2.10
C GLU A 2 1.59 3.98 -0.90
N ASN A 3 1.92 4.98 -0.07
CA ASN A 3 1.25 5.21 1.22
C ASN A 3 0.14 6.26 1.15
N VAL A 4 0.27 7.22 0.21
CA VAL A 4 -0.73 8.26 -0.03
C VAL A 4 -1.32 8.05 -1.42
N ILE A 5 -2.65 7.99 -1.47
CA ILE A 5 -3.48 7.97 -2.66
C ILE A 5 -4.10 9.36 -2.75
N ASP A 6 -3.69 10.11 -3.78
CA ASP A 6 -4.11 11.49 -3.98
C ASP A 6 -5.64 11.62 -4.01
N GLY A 7 -6.15 12.64 -3.33
CA GLY A 7 -7.58 12.93 -3.21
C GLY A 7 -8.38 11.95 -2.35
N TYR A 8 -7.79 10.87 -1.84
CA TYR A 8 -8.48 9.85 -1.07
C TYR A 8 -8.10 9.81 0.41
N ASN A 9 -6.80 9.68 0.70
CA ASN A 9 -6.26 9.65 2.07
C ASN A 9 -5.23 10.75 2.33
N GLY A 10 -5.04 11.65 1.37
CA GLY A 10 -4.12 12.77 1.41
C GLY A 10 -4.10 13.50 0.07
N PHE A 11 -3.26 14.53 -0.02
CA PHE A 11 -2.91 15.16 -1.28
C PHE A 11 -1.47 14.82 -1.64
N LEU A 12 -1.23 14.63 -2.93
CA LEU A 12 0.12 14.65 -3.49
C LEU A 12 0.35 16.04 -4.07
N CYS A 13 1.48 16.64 -3.73
CA CYS A 13 1.84 17.96 -4.24
C CYS A 13 3.07 17.84 -5.14
N GLY A 14 3.19 18.77 -6.08
CA GLY A 14 4.36 18.93 -6.93
C GLY A 14 5.64 19.06 -6.08
N GLU A 15 6.72 18.42 -6.53
CA GLU A 15 8.00 18.53 -5.84
C GLU A 15 8.46 20.01 -5.84
N LYS A 16 8.69 20.56 -4.63
CA LYS A 16 9.09 21.97 -4.42
C LYS A 16 8.07 23.00 -4.93
N ASP A 17 6.83 22.58 -5.22
CA ASP A 17 5.75 23.50 -5.55
C ASP A 17 5.08 24.01 -4.25
N THR A 18 5.54 25.15 -3.77
CA THR A 18 5.04 25.78 -2.56
C THR A 18 3.57 26.19 -2.68
N GLU A 19 3.13 26.60 -3.87
CA GLU A 19 1.77 27.09 -4.09
C GLU A 19 0.77 25.93 -4.08
N ASP A 20 1.14 24.81 -4.69
CA ASP A 20 0.36 23.57 -4.66
C ASP A 20 0.24 23.02 -3.22
N PHE A 21 1.36 22.99 -2.48
CA PHE A 21 1.36 22.60 -1.07
C PHE A 21 0.50 23.53 -0.20
N TYR A 22 0.62 24.86 -0.38
CA TYR A 22 -0.20 25.84 0.33
C TYR A 22 -1.70 25.58 0.11
N LYS A 23 -2.13 25.42 -1.14
CA LYS A 23 -3.54 25.15 -1.49
C LYS A 23 -4.04 23.84 -0.90
N ALA A 24 -3.23 22.79 -0.93
CA ALA A 24 -3.58 21.50 -0.35
C ALA A 24 -3.80 21.59 1.16
N VAL A 25 -2.90 22.30 1.87
CA VAL A 25 -3.00 22.52 3.32
C VAL A 25 -4.20 23.41 3.67
N GLU A 26 -4.39 24.53 2.98
CA GLU A 26 -5.52 25.43 3.18
C GLU A 26 -6.85 24.67 3.03
N LYS A 27 -6.99 23.88 1.97
CA LYS A 27 -8.19 23.05 1.74
C LYS A 27 -8.44 22.05 2.87
N LEU A 28 -7.40 21.42 3.41
CA LEU A 28 -7.52 20.47 4.53
C LEU A 28 -7.85 21.14 5.87
N ILE A 29 -7.33 22.34 6.11
CA ILE A 29 -7.60 23.11 7.34
C ILE A 29 -9.04 23.62 7.32
N LEU A 30 -9.46 24.25 6.21
CA LEU A 30 -10.76 24.90 6.08
C LEU A 30 -11.92 23.91 5.89
N ASN A 31 -11.66 22.70 5.39
CA ASN A 31 -12.68 21.67 5.19
C ASN A 31 -12.54 20.52 6.20
N GLU A 32 -13.26 20.60 7.32
CA GLU A 32 -13.23 19.59 8.37
C GLU A 32 -13.73 18.22 7.92
N ASP A 33 -14.79 18.16 7.11
CA ASP A 33 -15.35 16.89 6.64
C ASP A 33 -14.36 16.14 5.76
N LEU A 34 -13.69 16.86 4.85
CA LEU A 34 -12.63 16.31 4.03
C LEU A 34 -11.48 15.78 4.91
N ARG A 35 -11.06 16.55 5.91
CA ARG A 35 -9.99 16.14 6.84
C ARG A 35 -10.36 14.87 7.61
N LYS A 36 -11.60 14.77 8.12
CA LYS A 36 -12.11 13.55 8.79
C LYS A 36 -12.19 12.36 7.83
N ALA A 37 -12.64 12.59 6.60
CA ALA A 37 -12.71 11.56 5.56
C ALA A 37 -11.30 11.02 5.24
N PHE A 38 -10.32 11.90 5.03
CA PHE A 38 -8.93 11.53 4.78
C PHE A 38 -8.34 10.75 5.95
N ALA A 39 -8.57 11.17 7.19
CA ALA A 39 -8.12 10.43 8.37
C ALA A 39 -8.68 9.00 8.43
N LYS A 40 -10.00 8.84 8.21
CA LYS A 40 -10.66 7.52 8.17
C LYS A 40 -10.11 6.65 7.04
N ASN A 41 -9.94 7.22 5.86
CA ASN A 41 -9.42 6.53 4.68
C ASN A 41 -7.96 6.12 4.86
N GLY A 42 -7.14 7.00 5.46
CA GLY A 42 -5.74 6.74 5.80
C GLY A 42 -5.60 5.58 6.78
N LEU A 43 -6.40 5.56 7.86
CA LEU A 43 -6.42 4.44 8.79
C LEU A 43 -6.80 3.13 8.12
N ARG A 44 -7.83 3.14 7.26
CA ARG A 44 -8.26 1.94 6.51
C ARG A 44 -7.15 1.45 5.57
N HIS A 45 -6.50 2.35 4.84
CA HIS A 45 -5.39 2.02 3.94
C HIS A 45 -4.21 1.41 4.69
N ALA A 46 -3.80 2.04 5.79
CA ALA A 46 -2.68 1.58 6.62
C ALA A 46 -2.95 0.19 7.22
N LYS A 47 -4.17 -0.07 7.70
CA LYS A 47 -4.56 -1.41 8.20
C LYS A 47 -4.47 -2.49 7.13
N GLY A 48 -4.75 -2.16 5.88
CA GLY A 48 -4.64 -3.08 4.75
C GLY A 48 -3.20 -3.48 4.39
N LYS A 49 -2.21 -2.81 5.00
CA LYS A 49 -0.77 -3.05 4.82
C LYS A 49 -0.09 -3.52 6.11
N SER A 50 -0.82 -4.19 7.00
CA SER A 50 -0.19 -4.78 8.18
C SER A 50 0.93 -5.71 7.75
N TRP A 51 1.99 -5.77 8.58
CA TRP A 51 3.10 -6.68 8.38
C TRP A 51 2.62 -8.12 8.18
N ASP A 52 1.58 -8.54 8.91
CA ASP A 52 0.95 -9.85 8.77
C ASP A 52 0.58 -10.14 7.31
N ARG A 53 -0.16 -9.24 6.66
CA ARG A 53 -0.62 -9.46 5.28
C ARG A 53 0.51 -9.42 4.25
N ILE A 54 1.54 -8.62 4.50
CA ILE A 54 2.72 -8.55 3.61
C ILE A 54 3.55 -9.83 3.75
N PHE A 55 3.72 -10.32 4.97
CA PHE A 55 4.44 -11.56 5.24
C PHE A 55 3.68 -12.79 4.74
N ASP A 56 2.35 -12.84 4.88
CA ASP A 56 1.53 -13.94 4.34
C ASP A 56 1.80 -14.13 2.85
N LYS A 57 1.73 -13.05 2.07
CA LYS A 57 1.99 -13.10 0.62
C LYS A 57 3.44 -13.48 0.29
N LEU A 58 4.40 -13.04 1.12
CA LEU A 58 5.80 -13.40 0.95
C LEU A 58 6.02 -14.88 1.23
N MET A 59 5.41 -15.41 2.29
CA MET A 59 5.48 -16.83 2.65
C MET A 59 4.82 -17.70 1.58
N GLU A 60 3.62 -17.33 1.11
CA GLU A 60 2.95 -18.01 -0.02
C GLU A 60 3.88 -18.08 -1.24
N SER A 61 4.56 -16.99 -1.58
CA SER A 61 5.49 -16.96 -2.72
C SER A 61 6.69 -17.89 -2.53
N TYR A 62 7.19 -18.05 -1.30
CA TYR A 62 8.27 -19.01 -1.00
C TYR A 62 7.77 -20.45 -1.05
N GLU A 63 6.59 -20.73 -0.49
CA GLU A 63 5.96 -22.06 -0.50
C GLU A 63 5.71 -22.53 -1.94
N GLU A 64 5.18 -21.68 -2.81
CA GLU A 64 4.98 -21.99 -4.24
C GLU A 64 6.29 -22.42 -4.91
N VAL A 65 7.38 -21.68 -4.69
CA VAL A 65 8.69 -22.00 -5.30
C VAL A 65 9.25 -23.32 -4.77
N ILE A 66 9.12 -23.58 -3.47
CA ILE A 66 9.56 -24.83 -2.85
C ILE A 66 8.77 -26.01 -3.42
N GLU A 67 7.44 -25.93 -3.48
CA GLU A 67 6.58 -26.97 -4.04
C GLU A 67 6.91 -27.25 -5.51
N GLU A 68 7.12 -26.22 -6.33
CA GLU A 68 7.54 -26.37 -7.72
C GLU A 68 8.87 -27.12 -7.85
N CYS A 69 9.85 -26.82 -6.99
CA CYS A 69 11.15 -27.47 -7.00
C CYS A 69 11.03 -28.95 -6.62
N GLU A 70 10.27 -29.28 -5.58
CA GLU A 70 10.08 -30.67 -5.16
C GLU A 70 9.32 -31.50 -6.21
N VAL A 71 8.30 -30.93 -6.85
CA VAL A 71 7.57 -31.61 -7.94
C VAL A 71 8.49 -31.89 -9.13
N ARG A 72 9.39 -30.96 -9.45
CA ARG A 72 10.40 -31.15 -10.51
C ARG A 72 11.38 -32.26 -10.17
N GLU A 73 11.89 -32.30 -8.94
CA GLU A 73 12.82 -33.36 -8.50
C GLU A 73 12.16 -34.74 -8.52
N ARG A 74 10.91 -34.88 -8.04
CA ARG A 74 10.16 -36.15 -8.09
C ARG A 74 9.97 -36.67 -9.51
N LYS A 75 9.70 -35.80 -10.49
CA LYS A 75 9.58 -36.18 -11.92
C LYS A 75 10.90 -36.65 -12.52
N ILE A 76 12.03 -36.10 -12.09
CA ILE A 76 13.36 -36.52 -12.55
C ILE A 76 13.69 -37.92 -12.03
N ILE A 77 13.36 -38.22 -10.77
CA ILE A 77 13.66 -39.53 -10.15
C ILE A 77 12.74 -40.64 -10.68
N SER A 78 11.53 -40.31 -11.15
CA SER A 78 10.58 -41.27 -11.73
C SER A 78 10.79 -41.57 -13.22
N THR A 79 11.78 -40.96 -13.87
CA THR A 79 12.14 -41.14 -15.28
C THR A 79 13.44 -41.93 -15.40
#